data_AF-A0A2H3CJ25-F1
#
_entry.id   AF-A0A2H3CJ25-F1
#
_cell.length_a   1.000
_cell.length_b   1.000
_cell.length_c   1.000
_cell.angle_alpha   90.00
_cell.angle_beta   90.00
_cell.angle_gamma   90.00
#
_symmetry.space_group_name_H-M   'P 1'
#
loop_
_entity.id
_entity.type
_entity.pdbx_description
1 polymer ?
#
loop_
_entity_poly.entity_id
_entity_poly.type
_entity_poly.pdbx_seq_one_letter_code
_entity_poly.pdbx_strand_id
1 'polypeptide(L)' 'DRKDIYPRYCRLMLILFKPWASACDLREEDQTWEDAFKQFANTASPSILKILDNMQILHECKDSRDD' A
#
# COMPACT_ATOMS: atom_id res chain seq x y z
N ASP A 1 -9.25 -17.41 -5.46
CA ASP A 1 -9.35 -15.97 -5.15
C ASP A 1 -8.01 -15.34 -4.80
N ARG A 2 -7.31 -14.76 -5.77
CA ARG A 2 -6.08 -13.97 -5.54
C ARG A 2 -6.27 -12.46 -5.79
N LYS A 3 -7.46 -12.02 -6.19
CA LYS A 3 -7.72 -10.65 -6.68
C LYS A 3 -7.84 -9.59 -5.59
N ASP A 4 -7.99 -9.97 -4.31
CA ASP A 4 -8.23 -9.03 -3.20
C ASP A 4 -7.02 -8.80 -2.27
N ILE A 5 -5.89 -9.48 -2.49
CA ILE A 5 -4.76 -9.40 -1.55
C ILE A 5 -4.00 -8.07 -1.73
N TYR A 6 -3.74 -7.67 -2.97
CA TYR A 6 -2.98 -6.46 -3.28
C TYR A 6 -3.70 -5.16 -2.86
N PRO A 7 -5.00 -4.95 -3.15
CA PRO A 7 -5.72 -3.76 -2.66
C PRO A 7 -5.76 -3.69 -1.13
N ARG A 8 -5.86 -4.84 -0.46
CA ARG A 8 -5.84 -4.92 1.02
C ARG A 8 -4.46 -4.56 1.58
N TYR A 9 -3.39 -5.03 0.94
CA TYR A 9 -2.03 -4.63 1.29
C TYR A 9 -1.84 -3.11 1.13
N CYS A 10 -2.23 -2.54 -0.02
CA CYS A 10 -2.15 -1.10 -0.27
C CYS A 10 -2.89 -0.28 0.81
N ARG A 11 -4.10 -0.71 1.17
CA ARG A 11 -4.88 -0.11 2.26
C ARG A 11 -4.14 -0.16 3.60
N LEU A 12 -3.56 -1.30 3.97
CA LEU A 12 -2.81 -1.44 5.22
C LEU A 12 -1.57 -0.55 5.25
N MET A 13 -0.83 -0.47 4.14
CA MET A 13 0.35 0.39 4.05
C MET A 13 -0.02 1.87 4.18
N LEU A 14 -1.13 2.30 3.57
CA LEU A 14 -1.65 3.66 3.73
C LEU A 14 -2.01 3.95 5.20
N ILE A 15 -2.69 3.03 5.88
CA ILE A 15 -3.06 3.19 7.29
C ILE A 15 -1.83 3.33 8.20
N LEU A 16 -0.77 2.57 7.92
CA LEU A 16 0.43 2.52 8.76
C LEU A 16 1.40 3.69 8.53
N PHE A 17 1.54 4.14 7.28
CA PHE A 17 2.61 5.06 6.90
C PHE A 17 2.12 6.45 6.47
N LYS A 18 0.86 6.59 6.03
CA LYS A 18 0.30 7.90 5.73
C LYS A 18 -0.11 8.58 7.04
N PRO A 19 0.21 9.86 7.25
CA PRO A 19 -0.43 10.63 8.31
C PRO A 19 -1.86 10.96 7.86
N TRP A 20 -2.87 10.44 8.56
CA TRP A 20 -4.29 10.66 8.27
C TRP A 20 -5.04 11.07 9.55
N ALA A 21 -5.99 12.01 9.42
CA ALA A 21 -6.87 12.43 10.51
C ALA A 21 -8.25 11.76 10.38
N SER A 22 -8.68 11.46 9.16
CA SER A 22 -9.91 10.78 8.82
C SER A 22 -9.68 9.69 7.78
N ALA A 23 -10.59 8.71 7.70
CA ALA A 23 -10.55 7.67 6.67
C ALA A 23 -10.61 8.25 5.23
N CYS A 24 -11.22 9.43 5.07
CA CYS A 24 -11.26 10.17 3.80
C CYS A 24 -9.87 10.63 3.34
N ASP A 25 -8.91 10.83 4.26
CA ASP A 25 -7.56 11.23 3.90
C ASP A 25 -6.75 10.08 3.30
N LEU A 26 -7.20 8.83 3.45
CA LEU A 26 -6.47 7.67 2.98
C LEU A 26 -6.51 7.54 1.45
N ARG A 27 -7.67 7.81 0.84
CA ARG A 27 -7.97 7.59 -0.59
C ARG A 27 -9.18 8.45 -0.99
N GLU A 28 -9.16 9.03 -2.19
CA GLU A 28 -10.33 9.71 -2.74
C GLU A 28 -11.47 8.72 -3.05
N GLU A 29 -12.72 9.18 -3.05
CA GLU A 29 -13.88 8.30 -3.21
C GLU A 29 -13.82 7.47 -4.52
N ASP A 30 -13.37 8.10 -5.61
CA ASP A 30 -13.28 7.51 -6.96
C ASP A 30 -11.94 6.82 -7.27
N GLN A 31 -10.96 6.87 -6.37
CA GLN A 31 -9.60 6.39 -6.63
C GLN A 31 -9.41 4.96 -6.13
N THR A 32 -8.66 4.05 -6.76
CA THR A 32 -8.41 2.73 -6.14
C THR A 32 -7.42 2.79 -4.97
N TRP A 33 -7.41 1.78 -4.07
CA TRP A 33 -6.41 1.72 -2.98
C TRP A 33 -4.97 1.69 -3.51
N GLU A 34 -4.79 1.09 -4.69
CA GLU A 34 -3.51 0.98 -5.37
C GLU A 34 -3.06 2.34 -5.89
N ASP A 35 -3.96 3.12 -6.47
CA ASP A 35 -3.66 4.47 -6.94
C ASP A 35 -3.36 5.42 -5.78
N ALA A 36 -4.11 5.32 -4.68
CA ALA A 36 -3.82 6.10 -3.47
C ALA A 36 -2.45 5.74 -2.88
N PHE A 37 -2.11 4.45 -2.88
CA PHE A 37 -0.81 3.98 -2.44
C PHE A 37 0.33 4.48 -3.34
N LYS A 38 0.16 4.43 -4.66
CA LYS A 38 1.13 5.00 -5.62
C LYS A 38 1.32 6.50 -5.42
N GLN A 39 0.24 7.25 -5.23
CA GLN A 39 0.33 8.68 -4.95
C GLN A 39 1.04 8.95 -3.62
N PHE A 40 0.72 8.19 -2.57
CA PHE A 40 1.43 8.29 -1.29
C PHE A 40 2.92 8.00 -1.46
N ALA A 41 3.29 6.92 -2.15
CA ALA A 41 4.68 6.56 -2.42
C ALA A 41 5.43 7.71 -3.12
N ASN A 42 4.82 8.38 -4.10
CA ASN A 42 5.44 9.54 -4.77
C ASN A 42 5.69 10.72 -3.82
N THR A 43 4.91 10.86 -2.75
CA THR A 43 5.07 11.93 -1.74
C THR A 43 5.87 11.50 -0.51
N ALA A 44 6.10 10.20 -0.34
CA ALA A 44 6.70 9.63 0.85
C ALA A 44 8.22 9.88 0.87
N SER A 45 8.76 10.02 2.08
CA SER A 45 10.20 10.17 2.26
C SER A 45 10.97 8.91 1.80
N PRO A 46 12.24 9.03 1.36
CA PRO A 46 13.05 7.91 0.92
C PRO A 46 13.15 6.76 1.95
N SER A 47 13.13 7.10 3.24
CA SER A 47 13.13 6.12 4.33
C SER A 47 11.85 5.28 4.36
N ILE A 48 10.67 5.89 4.14
CA ILE A 48 9.38 5.20 4.05
C ILE A 48 9.36 4.35 2.78
N LEU A 49 9.80 4.90 1.65
CA LEU A 49 9.89 4.17 0.39
C LEU A 49 10.72 2.90 0.49
N LYS A 50 11.85 2.94 1.21
CA LYS A 50 12.68 1.76 1.45
C LYS A 50 11.97 0.70 2.32
N ILE A 51 11.13 1.10 3.26
CA ILE A 51 10.31 0.17 4.06
C ILE A 51 9.22 -0.45 3.18
N LEU A 52 8.54 0.36 2.38
CA LEU A 52 7.50 -0.10 1.46
C LEU A 52 8.04 -1.09 0.43
N ASP A 53 9.20 -0.81 -0.15
CA ASP A 53 9.89 -1.68 -1.12
C ASP A 53 10.22 -3.06 -0.50
N ASN A 54 10.82 -3.07 0.68
CA ASN A 54 11.08 -4.32 1.41
C ASN A 54 9.80 -5.10 1.73
N MET A 55 8.72 -4.40 2.10
CA MET A 55 7.43 -5.03 2.42
C MET A 55 6.74 -5.57 1.18
N GLN A 56 6.90 -4.92 0.02
CA GLN A 56 6.37 -5.39 -1.26
C GLN A 56 7.12 -6.66 -1.70
N ILE A 57 8.45 -6.68 -1.61
CA ILE A 57 9.26 -7.86 -1.92
C ILE A 57 8.89 -9.04 -1.03
N LEU A 58 8.66 -8.82 0.27
CA LEU A 58 8.18 -9.87 1.19
C LEU A 58 6.81 -10.41 0.77
N HIS A 59 5.92 -9.52 0.34
CA HIS A 59 4.59 -9.88 -0.13
C HIS A 59 4.65 -10.69 -1.43
N GLU A 60 5.44 -10.26 -2.41
CA GLU A 60 5.67 -10.97 -3.68
C GLU A 60 6.30 -12.36 -3.45
N CYS A 61 7.29 -12.47 -2.56
CA CYS A 61 7.91 -13.74 -2.20
C CYS A 61 6.94 -14.69 -1.48
N LYS A 62 6.00 -14.14 -0.69
CA LYS A 62 5.00 -14.94 0.03
C LYS A 62 3.91 -15.45 -0.92
N ASP A 63 3.46 -14.61 -1.85
CA ASP A 63 2.50 -15.02 -2.90
C ASP A 63 3.11 -16.09 -3.81
N SER A 64 4.39 -15.95 -4.16
CA SER A 64 5.12 -16.93 -4.98
C SER A 64 5.38 -18.29 -4.29
N ARG A 65 5.19 -18.40 -2.96
CA ARG A 65 5.43 -19.63 -2.19
C ARG A 65 4.16 -20.41 -1.85
N ASP A 66 3.00 -19.79 -1.96
CA ASP A 66 1.68 -20.41 -1.79
C ASP A 66 1.06 -20.83 -3.15
N ASP A 67 1.86 -20.81 -4.24
CA ASP A 67 1.55 -21.40 -5.55
C ASP A 67 2.16 -22.80 -5.70
#